data_AF-A0A8S8Z6J0-F1
#
_entry.id   AF-A0A8S8Z6J0-F1
#
_cell.length_a   1.000
_cell.length_b   1.000
_cell.length_c   1.000
_cell.angle_alpha   90.00
_cell.angle_beta   90.00
_cell.angle_gamma   90.00
#
_symmetry.space_group_name_H-M   'P 1'
#
loop_
_entity.id
_entity.type
_entity.pdbx_description
1 polymer ?
#
loop_
_entity_poly.entity_id
_entity_poly.type
_entity_poly.pdbx_seq_one_letter_code
_entity_poly.pdbx_strand_id
1 'polypeptide(L)'
;MLGQILEEESLIKDAYVEEIKRSFSRFAKTIEDTLTIAPEIKKFMEDTKLMQQQSGKKNNAMLAGSIFAAAVFLGSAFMFQSNETVGVLGMIASGVIIGISALFKKR
;
A
#
# COMPACT_ATOMS: atom_id res chain seq x y z
N MET A 1 8.62 -28.02 32.26
CA MET A 1 8.03 -28.12 30.92
C MET A 1 7.25 -26.87 30.53
N LEU A 2 6.23 -26.43 31.29
CA LEU A 2 5.45 -25.23 30.94
C LEU A 2 6.21 -23.89 31.04
N GLY A 3 7.12 -23.75 32.02
CA GLY A 3 7.91 -22.51 32.18
C GLY A 3 8.85 -22.22 31.01
N GLN A 4 9.47 -23.26 30.44
CA GLN A 4 10.39 -23.13 29.30
C GLN A 4 9.67 -22.72 28.01
N ILE A 5 8.42 -23.15 27.81
CA ILE A 5 7.58 -22.76 26.65
C ILE A 5 7.16 -21.29 26.75
N LEU A 6 6.80 -20.82 27.96
CA LEU A 6 6.43 -19.42 28.20
C LEU A 6 7.63 -18.49 28.07
N GLU A 7 8.81 -18.94 28.47
CA GLU A 7 10.07 -18.21 28.35
C GLU A 7 10.51 -18.12 26.88
N GLU A 8 10.41 -19.20 26.12
CA GLU A 8 10.67 -19.24 24.67
C GLU A 8 9.67 -18.36 23.89
N GLU A 9 8.38 -18.35 24.26
CA GLU A 9 7.40 -17.39 23.71
C GLU A 9 7.74 -15.93 24.03
N SER A 10 8.20 -15.63 25.25
CA SER A 10 8.59 -14.26 25.62
C SER A 10 9.82 -13.80 24.83
N LEU A 11 10.82 -14.66 24.65
CA LEU A 11 12.00 -14.42 23.83
C LEU A 11 11.65 -14.16 22.36
N ILE A 12 10.69 -14.91 21.81
CA ILE A 12 10.18 -14.70 20.44
C ILE A 12 9.42 -13.36 20.33
N LYS A 13 8.60 -13.02 21.34
CA LYS A 13 7.87 -11.73 21.38
C LYS A 13 8.83 -10.54 21.48
N ASP A 14 9.86 -10.64 22.30
CA ASP A 14 10.88 -9.59 22.45
C ASP A 14 11.70 -9.43 21.17
N ALA A 15 12.10 -10.53 20.53
CA ALA A 15 12.76 -10.49 19.23
C ALA A 15 11.89 -9.82 18.15
N TYR A 16 10.57 -10.09 18.14
CA TYR A 16 9.64 -9.45 17.20
C TYR A 16 9.46 -7.95 17.50
N VAL A 17 9.37 -7.56 18.77
CA VAL A 17 9.33 -6.14 19.18
C VAL A 17 10.61 -5.41 18.77
N GLU A 18 11.77 -6.06 18.91
CA GLU A 18 13.05 -5.51 18.51
C GLU A 18 13.17 -5.37 16.98
N GLU A 19 12.64 -6.33 16.22
CA GLU A 19 12.54 -6.26 14.76
C GLU A 19 11.62 -5.11 14.29
N ILE A 20 10.48 -4.90 14.95
CA ILE A 20 9.58 -3.76 14.69
C ILE A 20 10.30 -2.45 14.99
N LYS A 21 10.95 -2.33 16.14
CA LYS A 21 11.70 -1.12 16.52
C LYS A 21 12.81 -0.80 15.53
N ARG A 22 13.52 -1.84 15.07
CA ARG A 22 14.57 -1.71 14.05
C ARG A 22 14.00 -1.29 12.70
N SER A 23 12.83 -1.81 12.33
CA SER A 23 12.11 -1.45 11.11
C SER A 23 11.63 0.00 11.14
N PHE A 24 11.08 0.45 12.28
CA PHE A 24 10.68 1.85 12.48
C PHE A 24 11.86 2.82 12.46
N SER A 25 13.01 2.44 13.04
CA SER A 25 14.23 3.25 12.98
C SER A 25 14.75 3.41 11.56
N ARG A 26 14.72 2.34 10.75
CA ARG A 26 15.05 2.41 9.33
C ARG A 26 14.08 3.29 8.56
N PHE A 27 12.78 3.15 8.83
CA PHE A 27 11.75 3.99 8.23
C PHE A 27 11.99 5.47 8.53
N ALA A 28 12.23 5.84 9.79
CA ALA A 28 12.51 7.22 10.18
C ALA A 28 13.74 7.79 9.45
N LYS A 29 14.83 7.00 9.34
CA LYS A 29 16.01 7.38 8.54
C LYS A 29 15.68 7.58 7.08
N THR A 30 14.87 6.70 6.48
CA THR A 30 14.42 6.87 5.10
C THR A 30 13.62 8.16 4.91
N ILE A 31 12.81 8.60 5.89
CA ILE A 31 12.12 9.90 5.83
C ILE A 31 13.10 11.07 5.88
N GLU A 32 14.12 10.99 6.74
CA GLU A 32 15.18 12.00 6.84
C GLU A 32 16.03 12.09 5.55
N ASP A 33 16.40 10.94 4.98
CA ASP A 33 17.09 10.87 3.68
C ASP A 33 16.20 11.43 2.56
N THR A 34 14.90 11.14 2.62
CA THR A 34 13.90 11.69 1.69
C THR A 34 13.80 13.21 1.82
N LEU A 35 14.01 13.81 2.99
CA LEU A 35 14.02 15.27 3.16
C LEU A 35 15.17 15.93 2.39
N THR A 36 16.32 15.26 2.32
CA THR A 36 17.49 15.72 1.57
C THR A 36 17.24 15.67 0.06
N ILE A 37 16.52 14.64 -0.42
CA ILE A 37 16.22 14.43 -1.85
C ILE A 37 14.85 15.06 -2.23
N ALA A 38 14.07 15.55 -1.27
CA ALA A 38 12.78 16.21 -1.46
C ALA A 38 12.78 17.32 -2.54
N PRO A 39 13.78 18.24 -2.59
CA PRO A 39 13.84 19.24 -3.66
C PRO A 39 14.06 18.63 -5.04
N GLU A 40 14.84 17.56 -5.17
CA GLU A 40 15.06 16.84 -6.43
C GLU A 40 13.80 16.09 -6.87
N ILE A 41 13.09 15.45 -5.92
CA ILE A 41 11.78 14.81 -6.16
C ILE A 41 10.76 15.85 -6.63
N LYS A 42 10.74 17.03 -6.00
CA LYS A 42 9.86 18.14 -6.39
C LYS A 42 10.15 18.59 -7.81
N LYS A 43 11.43 18.83 -8.13
CA LYS A 43 11.87 19.24 -9.47
C LYS A 43 11.53 18.19 -10.53
N PHE A 44 11.81 16.92 -10.25
CA PHE A 44 11.45 15.81 -11.14
C PHE A 44 9.94 15.72 -11.38
N MET A 45 9.13 15.90 -10.34
CA MET A 45 7.67 15.91 -10.47
C MET A 45 7.17 17.12 -11.30
N GLU A 46 7.78 18.29 -11.15
CA GLU A 46 7.47 19.48 -11.94
C GLU A 46 7.85 19.29 -13.42
N ASP A 47 9.04 18.79 -13.71
CA ASP A 47 9.50 18.47 -15.06
C ASP A 47 8.61 17.39 -15.71
N THR A 48 8.26 16.35 -14.94
CA THR A 48 7.33 15.31 -15.39
C THR A 48 5.93 15.86 -15.63
N LYS A 49 5.45 16.81 -14.81
CA LYS A 49 4.15 17.48 -15.02
C LYS A 49 4.16 18.29 -16.30
N LEU A 50 5.23 19.03 -16.60
CA LEU A 50 5.36 19.80 -17.84
C LEU A 50 5.34 18.87 -19.07
N MET A 51 6.08 17.77 -19.04
CA MET A 51 6.04 16.73 -20.09
C MET A 51 4.67 16.05 -20.19
N GLN A 52 3.98 15.83 -19.06
CA GLN A 52 2.66 15.22 -19.00
C GLN A 52 1.57 16.17 -19.52
N GLN A 53 1.73 17.47 -19.34
CA GLN A 53 0.84 18.50 -19.84
C GLN A 53 0.96 18.66 -21.36
N GLN A 54 2.15 18.40 -21.92
CA GLN A 54 2.38 18.34 -23.37
C GLN A 54 1.87 17.04 -24.04
N SER A 55 1.72 15.94 -23.30
CA SER A 55 1.39 14.60 -23.86
C SER A 55 -0.10 14.22 -23.86
N GLY A 56 -1.01 15.12 -23.46
CA GLY A 56 -2.45 14.94 -23.64
C GLY A 56 -3.13 14.06 -22.57
N LYS A 57 -4.12 14.67 -21.90
CA LYS A 57 -5.15 14.09 -21.00
C LYS A 57 -4.68 12.96 -20.07
N LYS A 58 -4.18 13.35 -18.89
CA LYS A 58 -3.98 12.46 -17.74
C LYS A 58 -5.31 11.86 -17.26
N ASN A 59 -5.57 10.60 -17.55
CA ASN A 59 -6.76 9.88 -17.07
C ASN A 59 -6.60 9.47 -15.60
N ASN A 60 -6.81 10.44 -14.70
CA ASN A 60 -6.80 10.26 -13.24
C ASN A 60 -7.81 9.20 -12.76
N ALA A 61 -8.89 8.95 -13.53
CA ALA A 61 -9.91 7.96 -13.19
C ALA A 61 -9.38 6.52 -13.14
N MET A 62 -8.43 6.15 -14.02
CA MET A 62 -7.84 4.82 -13.99
C MET A 62 -6.86 4.68 -12.81
N LEU A 63 -6.05 5.70 -12.54
CA LEU A 63 -5.12 5.69 -11.41
C LEU A 63 -5.87 5.61 -10.07
N ALA A 64 -6.86 6.49 -9.86
CA ALA A 64 -7.68 6.49 -8.65
C ALA A 64 -8.47 5.18 -8.50
N GLY A 65 -9.02 4.68 -9.60
CA GLY A 65 -9.69 3.38 -9.66
C GLY A 65 -8.82 2.21 -9.24
N SER A 66 -7.58 2.14 -9.74
CA SER A 66 -6.63 1.08 -9.40
C SER A 66 -6.20 1.14 -7.93
N ILE A 67 -5.95 2.34 -7.39
CA ILE A 67 -5.61 2.51 -5.96
C ILE A 67 -6.77 2.05 -5.08
N PHE A 68 -8.00 2.48 -5.40
CA PHE A 68 -9.19 2.10 -4.64
C PHE A 68 -9.47 0.60 -4.72
N ALA A 69 -9.39 0.00 -5.92
CA ALA A 69 -9.55 -1.43 -6.11
C ALA A 69 -8.52 -2.25 -5.33
N ALA A 70 -7.25 -1.82 -5.32
CA ALA A 70 -6.20 -2.49 -4.55
C ALA A 70 -6.48 -2.46 -3.04
N ALA A 71 -6.92 -1.31 -2.52
CA ALA A 71 -7.32 -1.20 -1.11
C ALA A 71 -8.50 -2.12 -0.77
N VAL A 72 -9.52 -2.16 -1.63
CA VAL A 72 -10.68 -3.05 -1.46
C VAL A 72 -10.25 -4.51 -1.53
N PHE A 73 -9.40 -4.90 -2.48
CA PHE A 73 -8.90 -6.27 -2.61
C PHE A 73 -8.11 -6.72 -1.37
N LEU A 74 -7.15 -5.90 -0.92
CA LEU A 74 -6.33 -6.20 0.26
C LEU A 74 -7.16 -6.26 1.54
N GLY A 75 -8.09 -5.31 1.74
CA GLY A 75 -9.01 -5.33 2.88
C GLY A 75 -9.91 -6.57 2.86
N SER A 76 -10.33 -7.01 1.68
CA SER A 76 -11.15 -8.21 1.51
C SER A 76 -10.35 -9.49 1.76
N ALA A 77 -9.07 -9.54 1.35
CA ALA A 77 -8.16 -10.64 1.67
C ALA A 77 -7.92 -10.77 3.18
N PHE A 78 -7.88 -9.65 3.91
CA PHE A 78 -7.81 -9.68 5.36
C PHE A 78 -9.12 -10.22 5.98
N MET A 79 -10.28 -9.73 5.50
CA MET A 79 -11.60 -10.19 5.97
C MET A 79 -11.91 -11.65 5.60
N PHE A 80 -11.30 -12.20 4.54
CA PHE A 80 -11.47 -13.60 4.16
C PHE A 80 -11.11 -14.58 5.29
N GLN A 81 -10.15 -14.22 6.15
CA GLN A 81 -9.76 -15.03 7.31
C GLN A 81 -10.85 -15.13 8.39
N SER A 82 -11.69 -14.09 8.54
CA SER A 82 -12.76 -14.07 9.54
C SER A 82 -14.14 -14.43 8.96
N ASN A 83 -14.39 -14.07 7.70
CA ASN A 83 -15.61 -14.37 6.98
C ASN A 83 -15.33 -14.53 5.48
N GLU A 84 -15.31 -15.78 5.03
CA GLU A 84 -15.02 -16.16 3.65
C GLU A 84 -15.96 -15.46 2.65
N THR A 85 -17.26 -15.42 2.95
CA THR A 85 -18.26 -14.82 2.06
C THR A 85 -18.01 -13.32 1.85
N VAL A 86 -17.74 -12.58 2.94
CA VAL A 86 -17.45 -11.14 2.87
C VAL A 86 -16.13 -10.90 2.12
N GLY A 87 -15.12 -11.74 2.37
CA GLY A 87 -13.83 -11.67 1.67
C GLY A 87 -13.97 -11.89 0.16
N VAL A 88 -14.65 -12.94 -0.27
CA VAL A 88 -14.88 -13.22 -1.70
C VAL A 88 -15.70 -12.11 -2.36
N LEU A 89 -16.75 -11.62 -1.69
CA LEU A 89 -17.60 -10.55 -2.22
C LEU A 89 -16.78 -9.28 -2.49
N GLY A 90 -15.92 -8.90 -1.55
CA GLY A 90 -15.07 -7.72 -1.70
C GLY A 90 -13.95 -7.90 -2.74
N MET A 91 -13.40 -9.11 -2.89
CA MET A 91 -12.47 -9.41 -3.98
C MET A 91 -13.15 -9.27 -5.35
N ILE A 92 -14.38 -9.76 -5.53
CA ILE A 92 -15.14 -9.59 -6.79
C ILE A 92 -15.42 -8.09 -7.04
N ALA A 93 -15.83 -7.35 -6.00
CA ALA A 93 -16.09 -5.92 -6.11
C ALA A 93 -14.85 -5.13 -6.59
N SER A 94 -13.64 -5.53 -6.15
CA SER A 94 -12.40 -4.90 -6.64
C SER A 94 -12.20 -5.05 -8.16
N GLY A 95 -12.54 -6.21 -8.72
CA GLY A 95 -12.50 -6.45 -10.17
C GLY A 95 -13.50 -5.58 -10.93
N VAL A 96 -14.70 -5.39 -10.38
CA VAL A 96 -15.72 -4.48 -10.94
C VAL A 96 -15.22 -3.04 -10.94
N ILE A 97 -14.60 -2.58 -9.85
CA ILE A 97 -14.03 -1.21 -9.76
C ILE A 97 -13.00 -0.99 -10.87
N ILE A 98 -12.06 -1.91 -11.07
CA ILE A 98 -11.07 -1.81 -12.16
C ILE A 98 -11.76 -1.79 -13.53
N GLY A 99 -12.75 -2.66 -13.75
CA GLY A 99 -13.51 -2.70 -15.00
C GLY A 99 -14.17 -1.37 -15.32
N ILE A 100 -14.84 -0.76 -14.34
CA ILE A 100 -15.48 0.55 -14.48
C ILE A 100 -14.43 1.63 -14.75
N SER A 101 -13.36 1.69 -13.98
CA SER A 101 -12.29 2.68 -14.14
C SER A 101 -11.58 2.57 -15.50
N ALA A 102 -11.45 1.36 -16.04
CA ALA A 102 -10.91 1.13 -17.38
C ALA A 102 -11.88 1.60 -18.48
N LEU A 103 -13.19 1.47 -18.29
CA LEU A 103 -14.19 2.04 -19.21
C LEU A 103 -14.14 3.57 -19.22
N PHE A 104 -13.97 4.20 -18.06
CA PHE A 104 -13.80 5.66 -17.95
C PHE A 104 -12.51 6.17 -18.60
N LYS A 105 -11.46 5.34 -18.72
CA LYS A 105 -10.25 5.70 -19.49
C LYS A 105 -10.50 5.86 -20.99
N LYS A 106 -11.49 5.17 -21.57
CA LYS A 106 -11.78 5.25 -23.01
C LYS A 106 -12.66 6.45 -23.41
N ARG A 107 -13.19 7.23 -22.45
CA ARG A 107 -13.93 8.48 -22.68
C ARG A 107 -13.05 9.71 -22.38
#